data_AF-A0A9Q1J5U4-F1
#
_entry.id   AF-A0A9Q1J5U4-F1
#
_cell.length_a   1.000
_cell.length_b   1.000
_cell.length_c   1.000
_cell.angle_alpha   90.00
_cell.angle_beta   90.00
_cell.angle_gamma   90.00
#
_symmetry.space_group_name_H-M   'P 1'
#
loop_
_entity.id
_entity.type
_entity.pdbx_description
1 polymer ?
#
loop_
_entity_poly.entity_id
_entity_poly.type
_entity_poly.pdbx_seq_one_letter_code
_entity_poly.pdbx_strand_id
1 'polypeptide(L)'
;MTSISDMYPSFFQVGHRRKLLLLLISVVCFLIGLVMVTEGGLYIFLLFDYYACSGIPLLVFAICESVCIGWIYGARRLYDNIEDMIGYRPWPLIQYCWLYITPTVCIILDFRR
;
A
#
# COMPACT_ATOMS: atom_id res chain seq x y z
N MET A 1 5.68 6.89 -5.10
CA MET A 1 5.96 8.21 -5.71
C MET A 1 4.69 9.01 -5.94
N THR A 2 3.68 8.43 -6.60
CA THR A 2 2.37 9.06 -6.85
C THR A 2 1.62 9.43 -5.57
N SER A 3 1.58 8.54 -4.58
CA SER A 3 0.90 8.80 -3.30
C SER A 3 1.54 9.95 -2.50
N ILE A 4 2.87 10.09 -2.56
CA ILE A 4 3.59 11.21 -1.90
C ILE A 4 3.31 12.53 -2.62
N SER A 5 3.21 12.52 -3.96
CA SER A 5 2.84 13.73 -4.70
C SER A 5 1.38 14.13 -4.51
N ASP A 6 0.47 13.19 -4.24
CA ASP A 6 -0.95 13.47 -4.00
C ASP A 6 -1.23 14.01 -2.60
N MET A 7 -0.45 13.63 -1.59
CA MET A 7 -0.69 14.02 -0.20
C MET A 7 -0.28 15.46 0.13
N TYR A 8 0.54 16.11 -0.71
CA TYR A 8 1.06 17.46 -0.51
C TYR A 8 0.84 18.38 -1.73
N PRO A 9 -0.42 18.65 -2.14
CA PRO A 9 -0.71 19.47 -3.33
C PRO A 9 -0.37 20.96 -3.11
N SER A 10 -0.49 21.46 -1.87
CA SER A 10 -0.23 22.87 -1.51
C SER A 10 1.27 23.25 -1.51
N PHE A 11 2.16 22.28 -1.31
CA PHE A 11 3.62 22.50 -1.36
C PHE A 11 4.21 22.38 -2.78
N PHE A 12 3.44 21.86 -3.74
CA PHE A 12 3.93 21.49 -5.08
C PHE A 12 3.71 22.55 -6.17
N GLN A 13 2.83 23.53 -5.94
CA GLN A 13 2.53 24.57 -6.95
C GLN A 13 3.58 25.70 -7.02
N VAL A 14 4.52 25.79 -6.06
CA VAL A 14 5.44 26.95 -5.92
C VAL A 14 6.89 26.65 -6.36
N GLY A 15 7.08 25.83 -7.38
CA GLY A 15 8.34 25.82 -8.16
C GLY A 15 9.16 24.54 -8.08
N HIS A 16 10.37 24.60 -8.66
CA HIS A 16 11.30 23.53 -9.08
C HIS A 16 11.60 22.37 -8.09
N ARG A 17 11.02 22.36 -6.89
CA ARG A 17 11.29 21.42 -5.79
C ARG A 17 10.75 20.00 -6.00
N ARG A 18 9.79 19.79 -6.92
CA ARG A 18 9.38 18.44 -7.33
C ARG A 18 10.58 17.62 -7.84
N LYS A 19 11.47 18.26 -8.60
CA LYS A 19 12.71 17.63 -9.09
C LYS A 19 13.69 17.35 -7.95
N LEU A 20 13.77 18.22 -6.95
CA LEU A 20 14.61 18.02 -5.76
C LEU A 20 14.14 16.84 -4.90
N LEU A 21 12.83 16.67 -4.70
CA LEU A 21 12.30 15.51 -3.97
C LEU A 21 12.61 14.21 -4.71
N LEU A 22 12.47 14.19 -6.03
CA LEU A 22 12.83 13.03 -6.85
C LEU A 22 14.32 12.73 -6.78
N LEU A 23 15.16 13.75 -6.85
CA LEU A 23 16.61 13.62 -6.70
C LEU A 23 16.93 13.07 -5.31
N LEU A 24 16.34 13.62 -4.24
CA LEU A 24 16.56 13.16 -2.87
C LEU A 24 16.15 11.69 -2.69
N ILE A 25 14.98 11.30 -3.19
CA ILE A 25 14.53 9.89 -3.15
C ILE A 25 15.51 8.99 -3.92
N SER A 26 15.95 9.41 -5.11
CA SER A 26 16.91 8.64 -5.91
C SER A 26 18.28 8.49 -5.21
N VAL A 27 18.77 9.54 -4.54
CA VAL A 27 20.01 9.51 -3.78
C VAL A 27 19.89 8.58 -2.57
N VAL A 28 18.77 8.63 -1.84
CA VAL A 28 18.51 7.71 -0.72
C VAL A 28 18.45 6.26 -1.20
N CYS A 29 17.74 5.98 -2.30
CA CYS A 29 17.71 4.64 -2.90
C CYS A 29 19.11 4.17 -3.34
N PHE A 30 19.91 5.06 -3.92
CA PHE A 30 21.28 4.75 -4.32
C PHE A 30 22.18 4.41 -3.12
N LEU A 31 22.09 5.18 -2.03
CA LEU A 31 22.85 4.91 -0.80
C LEU A 31 22.46 3.57 -0.16
N ILE A 32 21.16 3.25 -0.11
CA ILE A 32 20.68 1.95 0.40
C ILE A 32 21.20 0.80 -0.47
N GLY A 33 21.14 0.96 -1.80
CA GLY A 33 21.70 -0.02 -2.73
C GLY A 33 23.21 -0.20 -2.57
N LEU A 34 23.95 0.88 -2.30
CA LEU A 34 25.39 0.82 -2.07
C LEU A 34 25.75 0.00 -0.82
N VAL A 35 24.97 0.13 0.27
CA VAL A 35 25.13 -0.67 1.49
C VAL A 35 24.90 -2.16 1.20
N MET A 36 23.95 -2.50 0.33
CA MET A 36 23.65 -3.89 -0.06
C MET A 36 24.74 -4.55 -0.92
N VAL A 37 25.63 -3.80 -1.56
CA VAL A 37 26.72 -4.32 -2.42
C VAL A 37 28.02 -4.59 -1.64
N THR A 38 28.11 -4.15 -0.38
CA THR A 38 29.29 -4.41 0.47
C THR A 38 29.44 -5.90 0.82
N GLU A 39 30.63 -6.33 1.29
CA GLU A 39 30.94 -7.72 1.67
C GLU A 39 29.94 -8.36 2.67
N GLY A 40 29.25 -7.53 3.48
CA GLY A 40 28.19 -7.97 4.40
C GLY A 40 26.76 -7.71 3.90
N GLY A 41 26.61 -7.18 2.68
CA GLY A 41 25.36 -6.69 2.14
C GLY A 41 24.31 -7.79 1.89
N LEU A 42 24.74 -9.01 1.60
CA LEU A 42 23.85 -10.16 1.41
C LEU A 42 23.05 -10.49 2.68
N TYR A 43 23.64 -10.33 3.87
CA TYR A 43 22.95 -10.56 5.14
C TYR A 43 21.86 -9.51 5.38
N ILE A 44 22.18 -8.24 5.12
CA ILE A 44 21.25 -7.11 5.25
C ILE A 44 20.14 -7.22 4.22
N PHE A 45 20.46 -7.65 3.00
CA PHE A 45 19.48 -7.92 1.95
C PHE A 45 18.53 -9.04 2.33
N LEU A 46 19.03 -10.17 2.85
CA LEU A 46 18.20 -11.29 3.28
C LEU A 46 17.29 -10.92 4.46
N LEU A 47 17.84 -10.16 5.42
CA LEU A 47 17.06 -9.65 6.54
C LEU A 47 15.96 -8.71 6.04
N PHE A 48 16.29 -7.78 5.14
CA PHE A 48 15.31 -6.87 4.56
C PHE A 48 14.26 -7.61 3.74
N ASP A 49 14.62 -8.56 2.89
CA ASP A 49 13.67 -9.37 2.13
C ASP A 49 12.78 -10.22 3.05
N TYR A 50 13.37 -10.77 4.11
CA TYR A 50 12.62 -11.48 5.15
C TYR A 50 11.69 -10.57 5.96
N TYR A 51 11.96 -9.27 6.10
CA TYR A 51 11.08 -8.34 6.81
C TYR A 51 10.16 -7.52 5.90
N ALA A 52 10.45 -7.40 4.60
CA ALA A 52 9.70 -6.60 3.65
C ALA A 52 8.85 -7.46 2.70
N CYS A 53 9.39 -8.59 2.25
CA CYS A 53 8.74 -9.51 1.31
C CYS A 53 8.18 -10.77 1.98
N SER A 54 8.60 -11.10 3.22
CA SER A 54 7.96 -12.20 3.95
C SER A 54 6.49 -11.89 4.17
N GLY A 55 5.65 -12.90 3.96
CA GLY A 55 4.21 -12.72 3.83
C GLY A 55 3.55 -12.03 5.03
N ILE A 56 4.08 -12.16 6.25
CA ILE A 56 3.44 -11.66 7.48
C ILE A 56 3.14 -10.13 7.41
N PRO A 57 4.12 -9.23 7.22
CA PRO A 57 3.86 -7.79 7.10
C PRO A 57 2.96 -7.42 5.91
N LEU A 58 3.13 -8.06 4.75
CA LEU A 58 2.29 -7.84 3.58
C LEU A 58 0.83 -8.23 3.85
N LEU A 59 0.61 -9.37 4.51
CA LEU A 59 -0.71 -9.85 4.91
C LEU A 59 -1.34 -8.93 5.95
N VAL A 60 -0.58 -8.49 6.97
CA VAL A 60 -1.04 -7.53 7.97
C VAL A 60 -1.45 -6.21 7.33
N PHE A 61 -0.69 -5.70 6.35
CA PHE A 61 -1.03 -4.48 5.61
C PHE A 61 -2.33 -4.65 4.82
N ALA A 62 -2.49 -5.77 4.10
CA ALA A 62 -3.71 -6.08 3.35
C ALA A 62 -4.95 -6.23 4.25
N ILE A 63 -4.81 -6.85 5.42
CA ILE A 63 -5.88 -6.95 6.43
C ILE A 63 -6.23 -5.55 6.96
N CYS A 64 -5.22 -4.71 7.26
CA CYS A 64 -5.45 -3.36 7.73
C CYS A 64 -6.18 -2.51 6.69
N GLU A 65 -5.77 -2.54 5.42
CA GLU A 65 -6.43 -1.78 4.34
C GLU A 65 -7.89 -2.21 4.16
N SER A 66 -8.15 -3.52 4.14
CA SER A 66 -9.52 -4.04 4.00
C SER A 66 -10.41 -3.74 5.21
N VAL A 67 -9.89 -3.82 6.44
CA VAL A 67 -10.62 -3.41 7.66
C VAL A 67 -10.87 -1.91 7.69
N CYS A 68 -9.88 -1.10 7.29
CA CYS A 68 -10.04 0.36 7.17
C CYS A 68 -11.14 0.72 6.18
N ILE A 69 -11.17 0.09 5.00
CA ILE A 69 -12.22 0.35 4.00
C ILE A 69 -13.58 -0.17 4.48
N GLY A 70 -13.62 -1.36 5.08
CA GLY A 70 -14.86 -1.98 5.54
C GLY A 70 -15.51 -1.26 6.71
N TRP A 71 -14.73 -0.91 7.74
CA TRP A 71 -15.23 -0.34 8.99
C TRP A 71 -15.17 1.19 9.02
N ILE A 72 -14.02 1.79 8.65
CA ILE A 72 -13.80 3.24 8.79
C ILE A 72 -14.46 4.01 7.64
N TYR A 73 -14.37 3.52 6.41
CA TYR A 73 -14.98 4.20 5.26
C TYR A 73 -16.51 4.02 5.21
N GLY A 74 -17.01 2.94 5.82
CA GLY A 74 -18.43 2.67 5.93
C GLY A 74 -19.01 2.12 4.63
N ALA A 75 -19.52 0.91 4.72
CA ALA A 75 -20.05 0.15 3.60
C ALA A 75 -21.01 0.91 2.67
N ARG A 76 -21.85 1.74 3.28
CA ARG A 76 -22.90 2.51 2.60
C ARG A 76 -22.33 3.67 1.77
N ARG A 77 -21.23 4.27 2.22
CA ARG A 77 -20.62 5.46 1.59
C ARG A 77 -19.73 5.08 0.41
N LEU A 78 -19.14 3.89 0.45
CA LEU A 78 -18.48 3.29 -0.71
C LEU A 78 -19.50 3.02 -1.83
N TYR A 79 -20.68 2.53 -1.46
CA TYR A 79 -21.77 2.24 -2.39
C TYR A 79 -22.27 3.50 -3.11
N ASP A 80 -22.49 4.59 -2.36
CA ASP A 80 -22.93 5.87 -2.93
C ASP A 80 -21.88 6.46 -3.90
N ASN A 81 -20.58 6.41 -3.57
CA ASN A 81 -19.52 6.89 -4.46
C ASN A 81 -19.39 6.07 -5.76
N ILE A 82 -19.62 4.76 -5.70
CA ILE A 82 -19.55 3.88 -6.89
C ILE A 82 -20.75 4.11 -7.80
N GLU A 83 -21.93 4.31 -7.21
CA GLU A 83 -23.13 4.68 -7.95
C GLU A 83 -22.94 6.00 -8.71
N ASP A 84 -22.34 7.01 -8.08
CA ASP A 84 -22.03 8.29 -8.72
C ASP A 84 -20.98 8.18 -9.84
N MET A 85 -20.03 7.24 -9.74
CA MET A 85 -18.99 7.05 -10.76
C MET A 85 -19.46 6.26 -11.98
N ILE A 86 -20.38 5.31 -11.80
CA ILE A 86 -20.72 4.30 -12.82
C ILE A 86 -22.15 4.43 -13.35
N GLY A 87 -23.06 5.09 -12.62
CA GLY A 87 -24.42 5.41 -13.10
C GLY A 87 -25.41 4.23 -13.12
N TYR A 88 -24.98 3.02 -12.74
CA TYR A 88 -25.83 1.84 -12.53
C TYR A 88 -25.51 1.19 -11.18
N ARG A 89 -26.49 0.53 -10.54
CA ARG A 89 -26.31 -0.20 -9.26
C ARG A 89 -25.73 -1.60 -9.50
N PRO A 90 -24.41 -1.85 -9.38
CA PRO A 90 -23.92 -3.21 -9.24
C PRO A 90 -24.40 -3.82 -7.92
N TRP A 91 -24.49 -5.15 -7.87
CA TRP A 91 -24.93 -5.87 -6.66
C TRP A 91 -23.95 -5.63 -5.50
N PRO A 92 -24.38 -5.03 -4.36
CA PRO A 92 -23.51 -4.67 -3.24
C PRO A 92 -22.78 -5.88 -2.63
N LEU A 93 -23.41 -7.04 -2.71
CA LEU A 93 -22.89 -8.28 -2.13
C LEU A 93 -21.61 -8.75 -2.81
N ILE A 94 -21.37 -8.46 -4.09
CA ILE A 94 -20.15 -8.93 -4.80
C ILE A 94 -18.91 -8.17 -4.34
N GLN A 95 -19.02 -6.86 -4.04
CA GLN A 95 -17.91 -6.09 -3.51
C GLN A 95 -17.62 -6.40 -2.04
N TYR A 96 -18.63 -6.61 -1.20
CA TYR A 96 -18.40 -7.11 0.16
C TYR A 96 -17.81 -8.52 0.14
N CYS A 97 -18.31 -9.37 -0.75
CA CYS A 97 -17.80 -10.72 -0.92
C CYS A 97 -16.31 -10.68 -1.26
N TRP A 98 -15.83 -9.80 -2.14
CA TRP A 98 -14.39 -9.67 -2.39
C TRP A 98 -13.60 -8.99 -1.27
N LEU A 99 -14.16 -7.96 -0.63
CA LEU A 99 -13.47 -7.18 0.42
C LEU A 99 -13.40 -7.90 1.77
N TYR A 100 -14.32 -8.82 2.06
CA TYR A 100 -14.29 -9.66 3.26
C TYR A 100 -13.64 -11.02 3.00
N ILE A 101 -13.81 -11.63 1.81
CA ILE A 101 -13.16 -12.91 1.52
C ILE A 101 -11.64 -12.76 1.46
N THR A 102 -11.11 -11.66 0.90
CA THR A 102 -9.65 -11.44 0.86
C THR A 102 -8.98 -11.42 2.25
N PRO A 103 -9.42 -10.61 3.24
CA PRO A 103 -8.83 -10.66 4.58
C PRO A 103 -9.11 -11.98 5.29
N THR A 104 -10.27 -12.60 5.08
CA THR A 104 -10.59 -13.88 5.72
C THR A 104 -9.69 -15.00 5.21
N VAL A 105 -9.44 -15.06 3.89
CA VAL A 105 -8.51 -16.02 3.28
C VAL A 105 -7.06 -15.75 3.70
N CYS A 106 -6.66 -14.47 3.80
CA CYS A 106 -5.33 -14.09 4.30
C CYS A 106 -5.10 -14.49 5.77
N ILE A 107 -6.08 -14.26 6.67
CA ILE A 107 -6.00 -14.65 8.08
C ILE A 107 -5.96 -16.17 8.22
N ILE A 108 -6.78 -16.90 7.44
CA ILE A 108 -6.79 -18.38 7.45
C ILE A 108 -5.47 -18.96 6.95
N LEU A 109 -4.82 -18.31 5.98
CA LEU A 109 -3.51 -18.72 5.45
C LEU A 109 -2.39 -18.49 6.46
N ASP A 110 -2.41 -17.37 7.19
CA ASP A 110 -1.43 -17.05 8.24
C ASP A 110 -1.55 -18.03 9.43
N PHE A 111 -2.77 -18.36 9.85
CA PHE A 111 -3.03 -19.32 10.94
C PHE A 111 -2.63 -20.77 10.61
N ARG A 112 -2.45 -21.11 9.33
CA ARG A 112 -2.09 -22.46 8.88
C ARG A 112 -0.58 -22.72 8.78
N ARG A 113 0.26 -21.69 8.97
CA ARG A 113 1.72 -21.77 8.85
C ARG A 113 2.38 -21.79 10.23
#